data_AF-A0A806CP60-F1
#
_entry.id   AF-A0A806CP60-F1
#
_cell.length_a   1.000
_cell.length_b   1.000
_cell.length_c   1.000
_cell.angle_alpha   90.00
_cell.angle_beta   90.00
_cell.angle_gamma   90.00
#
_symmetry.space_group_name_H-M   'P 1'
#
loop_
_entity.id
_entity.type
_entity.pdbx_description
1 polymer ?
#
loop_
_entity_poly.entity_id
_entity_poly.type
_entity_poly.pdbx_seq_one_letter_code
_entity_poly.pdbx_strand_id
1 'polypeptide(L)' 'MATHTREKFATQVDMEILNTIRNLAQNEGRQIQSLVEEALSDLIEKRRLNQPRNRVMNIYQASHKNFATLYKKLAE' A
#
# COMPACT_ATOMS: atom_id res chain seq x y z
N MET A 1 -6.16 13.79 20.78
CA MET A 1 -6.50 12.60 19.98
C MET A 1 -7.33 13.10 18.81
N ALA A 2 -6.78 13.14 17.59
CA ALA A 2 -7.52 13.63 16.43
C ALA A 2 -8.67 12.66 16.13
N THR A 3 -9.91 13.12 16.33
CA THR A 3 -11.11 12.38 15.93
C THR A 3 -11.17 12.38 14.41
N HIS A 4 -10.74 11.29 13.78
CA HIS A 4 -10.96 11.10 12.35
C HIS A 4 -12.46 11.03 12.10
N THR A 5 -12.98 11.98 11.33
CA THR A 5 -14.36 11.95 10.82
C THR A 5 -14.51 10.73 9.92
N ARG A 6 -15.41 9.84 10.30
CA ARG A 6 -15.77 8.64 9.52
C ARG A 6 -17.00 8.93 8.71
N GLU A 7 -16.94 8.62 7.42
CA GLU A 7 -18.06 8.74 6.50
C GLU A 7 -18.66 7.36 6.22
N LYS A 8 -19.97 7.32 5.95
CA LYS A 8 -20.64 6.08 5.57
C LYS A 8 -20.18 5.69 4.15
N PHE A 9 -19.52 4.54 4.05
CA PHE A 9 -19.09 3.96 2.79
C PHE A 9 -19.96 2.75 2.45
N ALA A 10 -20.72 2.84 1.35
CA ALA A 10 -21.57 1.75 0.86
C ALA A 10 -21.16 1.38 -0.57
N THR A 11 -20.75 0.14 -0.78
CA THR A 11 -20.40 -0.43 -2.09
C THR A 11 -20.67 -1.93 -2.06
N GLN A 12 -20.82 -2.55 -3.22
CA GLN A 12 -21.00 -3.99 -3.35
C GLN A 12 -19.65 -4.72 -3.25
N VAL A 13 -19.66 -5.91 -2.65
CA VAL A 13 -18.52 -6.83 -2.58
C VAL A 13 -19.04 -8.24 -2.78
N ASP A 14 -18.18 -9.12 -3.26
CA ASP A 14 -18.48 -10.54 -3.38
C ASP A 14 -18.87 -11.17 -2.02
N MET A 15 -19.83 -12.10 -2.06
CA MET A 15 -20.40 -12.72 -0.87
C MET A 15 -19.38 -13.57 -0.11
N GLU A 16 -18.54 -14.33 -0.81
CA GLU A 16 -17.54 -15.18 -0.19
C GLU A 16 -16.45 -14.34 0.49
N ILE A 17 -16.04 -13.25 -0.18
CA ILE A 17 -15.10 -12.28 0.39
C ILE A 17 -15.67 -11.69 1.68
N LEU A 18 -16.93 -11.24 1.66
CA LEU A 18 -17.55 -10.64 2.84
C LEU A 18 -17.67 -11.62 4.01
N ASN A 19 -18.03 -12.88 3.73
CA ASN A 19 -18.10 -13.92 4.76
C ASN A 19 -16.73 -14.25 5.35
N THR A 20 -15.70 -14.32 4.49
CA THR A 20 -14.32 -14.58 4.93
C THR A 20 -13.83 -13.48 5.87
N ILE A 21 -14.05 -12.21 5.52
CA ILE A 21 -13.66 -11.06 6.35
C ILE A 21 -14.43 -11.04 7.68
N ARG A 22 -15.72 -11.40 7.68
CA ARG A 22 -16.51 -11.51 8.93
C ARG A 22 -15.96 -12.57 9.87
N ASN A 23 -15.64 -13.75 9.33
CA ASN A 23 -15.05 -14.83 10.11
C ASN A 23 -13.68 -14.44 10.67
N LEU A 24 -12.85 -13.76 9.86
CA LEU A 24 -11.56 -13.24 10.31
C LEU A 24 -11.72 -12.25 11.47
N ALA A 25 -12.64 -11.29 11.34
CA ALA A 25 -12.95 -10.33 12.40
C ALA A 25 -13.37 -11.02 13.70
N GLN A 26 -14.21 -12.05 13.60
CA GLN A 26 -14.68 -12.82 14.75
C GLN A 26 -13.55 -13.61 15.41
N ASN A 27 -12.71 -14.27 14.62
CA ASN A 27 -11.57 -15.05 15.11
C ASN A 27 -10.52 -14.15 15.80
N GLU A 28 -10.31 -12.94 15.29
CA GLU A 28 -9.37 -11.97 15.86
C GLU A 28 -9.98 -11.15 17.02
N GLY A 29 -11.29 -11.28 17.29
CA GLY A 29 -11.99 -10.45 18.27
C GLY A 29 -12.01 -8.96 17.90
N ARG A 30 -11.93 -8.65 16.60
CA ARG A 30 -11.84 -7.28 16.06
C ARG A 30 -13.13 -6.87 15.37
N GLN A 31 -13.35 -5.57 15.28
CA GLN A 31 -14.44 -5.03 14.48
C GLN A 31 -14.12 -5.15 12.99
N ILE A 32 -15.09 -5.63 12.19
CA ILE A 32 -14.94 -5.71 10.73
C ILE A 32 -14.53 -4.37 10.10
N GLN A 33 -15.01 -3.25 10.65
CA GLN A 33 -14.63 -1.92 10.19
C GLN A 33 -13.11 -1.68 10.28
N SER A 34 -12.45 -2.14 11.35
CA SER A 34 -11.00 -1.99 11.49
C SER A 34 -10.24 -2.75 10.41
N LEU A 35 -10.69 -3.96 10.06
CA LEU A 35 -10.07 -4.75 9.00
C LEU A 35 -10.29 -4.13 7.62
N VAL A 36 -11.46 -3.55 7.38
CA VAL A 36 -11.75 -2.84 6.12
C VAL A 36 -10.90 -1.57 6.00
N GLU A 37 -10.81 -0.77 7.06
CA GLU A 37 -9.95 0.43 7.10
C GLU A 37 -8.47 0.06 6.88
N GLU A 38 -8.00 -1.02 7.49
CA GLU A 38 -6.65 -1.58 7.31
C GLU A 38 -6.42 -2.00 5.85
N ALA A 39 -7.30 -2.82 5.27
CA ALA A 39 -7.18 -3.30 3.90
C ALA A 39 -7.20 -2.16 2.85
N LEU A 40 -8.03 -1.15 3.06
CA LEU A 40 -8.09 0.04 2.19
C LEU A 40 -6.81 0.87 2.30
N SER A 41 -6.29 1.06 3.52
CA SER A 41 -5.03 1.77 3.76
C SER A 41 -3.85 1.05 3.10
N ASP A 42 -3.81 -0.27 3.26
CA ASP A 42 -2.80 -1.14 2.63
C ASP A 42 -2.84 -1.06 1.11
N LEU A 43 -4.03 -1.02 0.50
CA LEU A 43 -4.15 -0.86 -0.95
C LEU A 43 -3.59 0.50 -1.41
N ILE A 44 -3.89 1.57 -0.67
CA ILE A 44 -3.39 2.92 -0.96
C ILE A 44 -1.87 2.94 -0.85
N GLU A 45 -1.31 2.39 0.24
CA GLU A 45 0.13 2.34 0.46
C GLU A 45 0.84 1.47 -0.60
N LYS A 46 0.30 0.29 -0.94
CA LYS A 46 0.82 -0.53 -2.03
C LYS A 46 0.85 0.22 -3.36
N ARG A 47 -0.19 1.02 -3.67
CA ARG A 47 -0.22 1.85 -4.88
C ARG A 47 0.75 3.03 -4.82
N ARG A 48 0.94 3.64 -3.64
CA ARG A 48 1.94 4.70 -3.42
C ARG A 48 3.37 4.18 -3.54
N LEU A 49 3.64 2.99 -3.02
CA LEU A 49 4.96 2.37 -3.01
C LEU A 49 5.32 1.72 -4.35
N ASN A 50 4.34 1.19 -5.10
CA ASN A 50 4.54 0.71 -6.47
C ASN A 50 4.78 1.83 -7.48
N GLN A 51 4.57 3.09 -7.10
CA GLN A 51 5.11 4.22 -7.84
C GLN A 51 6.55 4.46 -7.36
N PRO A 52 7.59 4.28 -8.21
CA PRO A 52 8.94 4.63 -7.82
C PRO A 52 8.93 6.09 -7.37
N ARG A 53 9.30 6.34 -6.11
CA ARG A 53 9.30 7.69 -5.54
C ARG A 53 10.10 8.59 -6.49
N ASN A 54 9.42 9.54 -7.15
CA ASN A 54 10.02 10.38 -8.19
C ASN A 54 11.36 11.01 -7.74
N ARG A 55 11.46 11.42 -6.47
CA ARG A 55 12.70 11.94 -5.89
C ARG A 55 13.85 10.92 -5.90
N VAL A 56 13.59 9.67 -5.52
CA VAL A 56 14.60 8.60 -5.50
C VAL A 56 15.00 8.23 -6.93
N MET A 57 14.03 8.13 -7.84
CA MET A 57 14.33 7.84 -9.25
C MET A 57 15.12 8.97 -9.92
N ASN A 58 14.82 10.23 -9.59
CA ASN A 58 15.59 11.39 -10.07
C ASN A 58 17.03 11.37 -9.55
N ILE A 59 17.26 11.07 -8.27
CA ILE A 59 18.60 10.94 -7.70
C ILE A 59 19.35 9.76 -8.33
N TYR A 60 18.66 8.63 -8.51
CA TYR A 60 19.21 7.45 -9.17
C TYR A 60 19.64 7.74 -10.61
N GLN A 61 18.78 8.40 -11.41
CA GLN A 61 19.10 8.82 -12.77
C GLN A 61 20.26 9.84 -12.83
N ALA A 62 20.30 10.79 -11.90
CA ALA A 62 21.41 11.74 -11.80
C ALA A 62 22.73 11.05 -11.44
N SER A 63 22.70 10.07 -10.53
CA SER A 63 23.85 9.25 -10.15
C SER A 63 24.35 8.41 -11.32
N HIS A 64 23.44 7.82 -12.11
CA HIS A 64 23.81 7.05 -13.29
C HIS A 64 24.62 7.86 -14.33
N LYS A 65 24.35 9.16 -14.47
CA LYS A 65 25.17 10.03 -15.34
C LYS A 65 26.61 10.19 -14.84
N ASN A 66 26.80 10.28 -13.53
CA ASN A 66 28.11 10.52 -12.93
C ASN A 66 28.94 9.24 -12.75
N PHE A 67 28.27 8.11 -12.56
CA PHE A 67 28.91 6.82 -12.24
C PHE A 67 28.70 5.76 -13.33
N ALA A 68 28.38 6.17 -14.56
CA ALA A 68 28.12 5.27 -15.68
C ALA A 68 29.24 4.25 -15.90
N THR A 69 30.50 4.67 -15.75
CA THR A 69 31.69 3.83 -15.90
C THR A 69 31.81 2.79 -14.78
N LEU A 70 31.40 3.13 -13.55
CA LEU A 70 31.41 2.22 -12.40
C LEU A 70 30.30 1.17 -12.53
N TYR A 71 29.09 1.59 -12.91
CA TYR A 71 27.98 0.65 -13.15
C TYR A 71 28.28 -0.30 -14.30
N LYS A 72 28.94 0.17 -15.36
CA LYS A 72 29.36 -0.70 -16.48
C LYS A 72 30.34 -1.78 -16.04
N LYS A 73 31.32 -1.44 -15.17
CA LYS A 73 32.30 -2.40 -14.64
C LYS A 73 31.73 -3.41 -13.64
N LEU A 74 30.64 -3.05 -12.95
CA LEU A 74 29.95 -3.96 -12.03
C LEU A 74 29.00 -4.93 -12.73
N ALA A 75 28.68 -4.67 -14.00
CA ALA A 75 27.77 -5.48 -14.80
C ALA A 75 28.50 -6.45 -15.76
N GLU A 76 29.82 -6.38 -15.83
CA GLU A 76 30.72 -7.38 -16.44
C GLU A 76 31.05 -8.48 -15.43
#